data_AF-A0A3D5D5W1-F1
#
_entry.id   AF-A0A3D5D5W1-F1
#
_cell.length_a   1.000
_cell.length_b   1.000
_cell.length_c   1.000
_cell.angle_alpha   90.00
_cell.angle_beta   90.00
_cell.angle_gamma   90.00
#
_symmetry.space_group_name_H-M   'P 1'
#
loop_
_entity.id
_entity.type
_entity.pdbx_description
1 polymer ?
#
loop_
_entity_poly.entity_id
_entity_poly.type
_entity_poly.pdbx_seq_one_letter_code
_entity_poly.pdbx_strand_id
1 'polypeptide(L)' 'RHFGSSSPRGDKAAGSGTVLLESGFPEKTLESLNKMGHQIQVGGSGHGGYQAILWDAKNKVYFGASESRKDGQAAGY' A
#
# COMPACT_ATOMS: atom_id res chain seq x y z
N ARG A 1 -3.10 3.19 3.44
CA ARG A 1 -3.87 4.41 3.09
C ARG A 1 -4.66 4.82 4.33
N HIS A 2 -4.90 6.12 4.53
CA HIS A 2 -5.70 6.62 5.65
C HIS A 2 -6.63 7.75 5.21
N PHE A 3 -7.73 7.94 5.95
CA PHE A 3 -8.74 8.97 5.70
C PHE A 3 -9.17 9.63 7.00
N GLY A 4 -9.60 10.89 6.94
CA GLY A 4 -10.17 11.61 8.10
C GLY A 4 -9.18 11.87 9.24
N SER A 5 -7.89 11.57 9.05
CA SER A 5 -6.81 11.93 9.96
C SER A 5 -5.91 13.01 9.34
N SER A 6 -4.89 13.46 10.08
CA SER A 6 -4.04 14.55 9.66
C SER A 6 -3.30 14.20 8.38
N SER A 7 -3.18 15.18 7.49
CA SER A 7 -2.50 15.05 6.21
C SER A 7 -1.06 15.53 6.32
N PRO A 8 -0.09 14.90 5.62
CA PRO A 8 1.25 15.44 5.49
C PRO A 8 1.28 16.81 4.77
N ARG A 9 0.16 17.24 4.18
CA ARG A 9 -0.01 18.58 3.58
C ARG A 9 -0.49 19.65 4.57
N GLY A 10 -0.67 19.32 5.84
CA GLY A 10 -0.99 20.28 6.91
C GLY A 10 -2.43 20.28 7.40
N ASP A 11 -3.33 19.49 6.78
CA ASP A 11 -4.71 19.36 7.27
C ASP A 11 -4.72 18.69 8.65
N LYS A 12 -5.38 19.31 9.63
CA LYS A 12 -5.56 18.75 10.97
C LYS A 12 -6.78 17.84 10.99
N ALA A 13 -6.65 16.69 11.64
CA ALA A 13 -7.77 15.78 11.83
C ALA A 13 -8.85 16.36 12.76
N ALA A 14 -10.12 16.07 12.47
CA ALA A 14 -11.23 16.26 13.40
C ALA A 14 -11.42 15.06 14.37
N GLY A 15 -10.62 13.99 14.21
CA GLY A 15 -10.67 12.75 15.00
C GLY A 15 -9.51 11.81 14.66
N SER A 16 -9.60 10.52 15.05
CA SER A 16 -8.53 9.53 14.83
C SER A 16 -8.45 8.99 13.39
N GLY A 17 -9.52 9.15 12.60
CA GLY A 17 -9.62 8.72 11.21
C GLY A 17 -9.70 7.20 11.00
N THR A 18 -9.74 6.80 9.73
CA THR A 18 -9.80 5.40 9.29
C THR A 18 -8.50 4.99 8.62
N VAL A 19 -7.95 3.84 9.03
CA VAL A 19 -6.73 3.25 8.46
C VAL A 19 -7.09 2.01 7.66
N LEU A 20 -6.64 1.96 6.40
CA LEU A 20 -6.80 0.79 5.53
C LEU A 20 -5.50 0.00 5.48
N LEU A 21 -5.60 -1.28 5.85
CA LEU A 21 -4.49 -2.23 5.90
C LEU A 21 -4.70 -3.36 4.89
N GLU A 22 -3.61 -3.83 4.30
CA GLU A 22 -3.60 -5.01 3.44
C GLU A 22 -3.78 -6.28 4.26
N SER A 23 -4.21 -7.37 3.62
CA SER A 23 -4.19 -8.70 4.24
C SER A 23 -2.74 -9.09 4.52
N GLY A 24 -2.44 -9.59 5.72
CA GLY A 24 -1.11 -10.08 6.11
C GLY A 24 -0.51 -9.37 7.33
N PHE A 25 -1.11 -8.27 7.81
CA PHE A 25 -0.73 -7.69 9.09
C PHE A 25 -1.15 -8.60 10.26
N PRO A 26 -0.29 -8.80 11.29
CA PRO A 26 -0.65 -9.58 12.47
C PRO A 26 -1.81 -8.98 13.26
N GLU A 27 -2.61 -9.83 13.89
CA GLU A 27 -3.74 -9.41 14.73
C GLU A 27 -3.32 -8.46 15.87
N LYS A 28 -2.16 -8.71 16.50
CA LYS A 28 -1.57 -7.81 17.50
C LYS A 28 -1.37 -6.38 17.01
N THR A 29 -1.04 -6.21 15.72
CA THR A 29 -0.90 -4.89 15.10
C THR A 29 -2.26 -4.21 14.98
N LEU A 30 -3.30 -4.95 14.60
CA LEU A 30 -4.68 -4.45 14.52
C LEU A 30 -5.19 -4.02 15.90
N GLU A 31 -4.99 -4.85 16.93
CA GLU A 31 -5.39 -4.54 18.30
C GLU A 31 -4.70 -3.28 18.84
N SER A 32 -3.41 -3.12 18.57
CA SER A 32 -2.63 -1.96 19.03
C SER A 32 -3.18 -0.67 18.41
N LEU A 33 -3.48 -0.69 17.11
CA LEU A 33 -4.06 0.45 16.40
C LEU A 33 -5.49 0.77 16.88
N ASN A 34 -6.31 -0.25 17.16
CA ASN A 34 -7.63 -0.06 17.75
C ASN A 34 -7.54 0.57 19.16
N LYS A 35 -6.58 0.14 19.99
CA LYS A 35 -6.33 0.73 21.32
C LYS A 35 -5.90 2.19 21.26
N MET A 36 -5.24 2.60 20.16
CA MET A 36 -4.89 4.00 19.88
C MET A 36 -6.08 4.82 19.36
N GLY A 37 -7.27 4.20 19.23
CA GLY A 37 -8.51 4.85 18.81
C GLY A 37 -8.73 4.91 17.30
N HIS A 38 -7.88 4.25 16.49
CA HIS A 38 -8.07 4.20 15.04
C HIS A 38 -9.19 3.25 14.66
N GLN A 39 -9.96 3.60 13.63
CA GLN A 39 -10.88 2.68 12.99
C GLN A 39 -10.15 1.94 11.86
N ILE A 40 -10.15 0.62 11.89
CA ILE A 40 -9.37 -0.20 10.95
C ILE A 40 -10.30 -0.88 9.94
N GLN A 41 -9.94 -0.82 8.67
CA GLN A 41 -10.54 -1.61 7.60
C GLN A 41 -9.46 -2.46 6.94
N VAL A 42 -9.63 -3.79 6.98
CA VAL A 42 -8.71 -4.75 6.36
C VAL A 42 -9.28 -5.19 5.01
N GLY A 43 -8.42 -5.30 4.00
CA GLY A 43 -8.81 -5.91 2.71
C GLY A 43 -9.52 -4.97 1.73
N GLY A 44 -9.34 -3.65 1.87
CA GLY A 44 -9.85 -2.67 0.91
C GLY A 44 -9.07 -2.61 -0.41
N SER A 45 -9.74 -2.23 -1.50
CA SER A 45 -9.09 -1.89 -2.77
C SER A 45 -8.47 -0.48 -2.67
N GLY A 46 -7.16 -0.38 -2.87
CA GLY A 46 -6.46 0.91 -2.72
C GLY A 46 -4.95 0.83 -2.56
N HIS A 47 -4.40 -0.38 -2.40
CA HIS A 47 -2.97 -0.66 -2.31
C HIS A 47 -2.58 -1.67 -3.39
N GLY A 48 -1.33 -1.63 -3.85
CA GLY A 48 -0.83 -2.52 -4.90
C GLY A 48 -1.07 -2.03 -6.33
N GLY A 49 -0.78 -2.88 -7.32
CA GLY A 49 -0.80 -2.55 -8.74
C GLY A 49 0.41 -1.82 -9.29
N TYR A 50 1.54 -1.92 -8.59
CA TYR A 50 2.80 -1.34 -9.06
C TYR A 50 3.31 -2.04 -10.32
N GLN A 51 3.96 -1.27 -11.17
CA GLN A 51 4.70 -1.73 -12.34
C GLN A 51 6.14 -1.24 -12.20
N ALA A 52 7.12 -2.07 -12.55
CA ALA A 52 8.52 -1.74 -12.42
C ALA A 52 9.32 -2.18 -13.64
N ILE A 53 10.35 -1.39 -13.96
CA ILE A 53 11.39 -1.74 -14.93
C ILE A 53 12.73 -1.57 -14.23
N LEU A 54 13.58 -2.59 -14.30
CA LEU A 54 14.94 -2.57 -13.79
C LEU A 54 15.92 -2.77 -14.94
N TRP A 55 16.89 -1.87 -15.06
CA TRP A 55 18.01 -2.03 -15.98
C TRP A 55 19.14 -2.84 -15.32
N ASP A 56 19.57 -3.91 -15.96
CA ASP A 56 20.76 -4.66 -15.60
C ASP A 56 21.94 -4.25 -16.47
N ALA A 57 22.79 -3.36 -15.93
CA ALA A 57 23.95 -2.84 -16.63
C ALA A 57 25.00 -3.91 -16.99
N LYS A 58 25.06 -5.02 -16.23
CA LYS A 58 26.04 -6.08 -16.47
C LYS A 58 25.65 -6.92 -17.67
N ASN A 59 24.40 -7.38 -17.68
CA ASN A 59 23.90 -8.25 -18.75
C ASN A 59 23.28 -7.47 -19.92
N LYS A 60 23.15 -6.15 -19.77
CA LYS A 60 22.56 -5.22 -20.75
C LYS A 60 21.12 -5.59 -21.12
N VAL A 61 20.32 -5.96 -20.12
CA VAL A 61 18.90 -6.36 -20.30
C VAL A 61 17.99 -5.58 -19.35
N TYR A 62 16.69 -5.54 -19.68
CA TYR A 62 15.65 -4.98 -18.82
C TYR A 62 14.80 -6.08 -18.20
N PHE A 63 14.54 -5.97 -16.89
CA PHE A 63 13.54 -6.77 -16.21
C PHE A 63 12.26 -5.94 -16.03
N GLY A 64 11.12 -6.46 -16.50
CA GLY A 64 9.81 -5.88 -16.22
C GLY A 64 9.06 -6.72 -15.18
N ALA A 65 8.35 -6.06 -14.27
CA ALA A 65 7.52 -6.71 -13.27
C ALA A 65 6.16 -6.02 -13.12
N SER A 66 5.11 -6.83 -13.05
CA SER A 66 3.75 -6.41 -12.69
C SER A 66 3.39 -7.03 -11.35
N GLU A 67 2.77 -6.24 -10.48
CA GLU A 67 2.25 -6.73 -9.22
C GLU A 67 1.05 -7.68 -9.42
N SER A 68 1.01 -8.76 -8.64
CA SER A 68 0.18 -9.94 -8.88
C SER A 68 -1.33 -9.71 -8.75
N ARG A 69 -1.77 -8.64 -8.06
CA ARG A 69 -3.19 -8.34 -7.87
C ARG A 69 -3.78 -7.53 -9.00
N LYS A 70 -3.00 -7.20 -10.03
CA LYS A 70 -3.48 -6.62 -11.28
C LYS A 70 -3.22 -7.60 -12.41
N ASP A 71 -4.12 -7.56 -13.39
CA ASP A 71 -3.96 -8.26 -14.66
C ASP A 71 -2.98 -7.49 -15.57
N GLY A 72 -1.81 -7.13 -15.01
CA GLY A 72 -0.78 -6.35 -15.66
C GLY A 72 0.25 -7.22 -16.33
N GLN A 73 0.94 -6.65 -17.33
CA GLN A 73 1.85 -7.37 -18.21
C GLN A 73 3.20 -6.66 -18.29
N ALA A 74 4.28 -7.44 -18.35
CA ALA A 74 5.59 -6.97 -18.77
C ALA A 74 5.97 -7.66 -20.10
N ALA A 75 6.32 -6.89 -21.12
CA ALA A 75 6.79 -7.39 -22.42
C ALA A 75 8.10 -6.68 -22.80
N GLY A 76 9.10 -7.46 -23.21
CA GLY A 76 10.41 -6.96 -23.65
C GLY A 76 10.58 -7.05 -25.16
N TYR A 77 11.62 -6.39 -25.67
CA TYR A 77 12.12 -6.46 -27.05
C TYR A 77 13.64 -6.64 -27.03
#